data_AF-A0AAD5LMY3-F1
#
_entry.id   AF-A0AAD5LMY3-F1
#
_cell.length_a   1.000
_cell.length_b   1.000
_cell.length_c   1.000
_cell.angle_alpha   90.00
_cell.angle_beta   90.00
_cell.angle_gamma   90.00
#
_symmetry.space_group_name_H-M   'P 1'
#
loop_
_entity.id
_entity.type
_entity.pdbx_description
1 polymer ?
#
loop_
_entity_poly.entity_id
_entity_poly.type
_entity_poly.pdbx_seq_one_letter_code
_entity_poly.pdbx_strand_id
1 'polypeptide(L)'
;MVRRSGHVFHIDFGHFLGHFKKKFGVRRERAKFVFTPAFAAVLMADPANVEQQPEASIESVFVELCCDAFNAVRHSAQLLLDLCSVMASGELPELQDASDLDWLRRHLLPGASDDNAGEHFVRLIKKSLLSRATLLNDAAHMLKHG
;
A
#
# COMPACT_ATOMS: atom_id res chain seq x y z
N MET A 1 3.72 -9.09 -10.83
CA MET A 1 3.90 -10.48 -11.34
C MET A 1 3.81 -11.46 -10.18
N VAL A 2 3.48 -12.72 -10.46
CA VAL A 2 3.35 -13.80 -9.44
C VAL A 2 4.17 -15.02 -9.90
N ARG A 3 5.01 -15.56 -9.02
CA ARG A 3 5.77 -16.80 -9.28
C ARG A 3 4.90 -18.04 -9.00
N ARG A 4 5.29 -19.19 -9.56
CA ARG A 4 4.65 -20.49 -9.24
C ARG A 4 4.68 -20.83 -7.75
N SER A 5 5.66 -20.31 -7.02
CA SER A 5 5.79 -20.43 -5.57
C SER A 5 4.85 -19.50 -4.77
N GLY A 6 3.96 -18.74 -5.43
CA GLY A 6 3.06 -17.77 -4.77
C GLY A 6 3.64 -16.37 -4.52
N HIS A 7 4.96 -16.20 -4.55
CA HIS A 7 5.61 -14.89 -4.37
C HIS A 7 5.13 -13.83 -5.39
N VAL A 8 4.70 -12.69 -4.89
CA VAL A 8 4.29 -11.51 -5.66
C VAL A 8 5.44 -10.50 -5.70
N PHE A 9 5.69 -9.90 -6.87
CA PHE A 9 6.68 -8.83 -7.02
C PHE A 9 6.23 -7.80 -8.06
N HIS A 10 6.64 -6.56 -7.89
CA HIS A 10 6.37 -5.48 -8.84
C HIS A 10 7.46 -5.44 -9.92
N ILE A 11 7.06 -5.05 -11.12
CA ILE A 11 7.95 -4.74 -12.25
C ILE A 11 7.56 -3.36 -12.77
N ASP A 12 8.38 -2.78 -13.65
CA ASP A 12 8.17 -1.48 -14.29
C ASP A 12 8.23 -0.26 -13.33
N PHE A 13 9.38 -0.05 -12.69
CA PHE A 13 9.65 1.07 -11.77
C PHE A 13 9.96 2.40 -12.48
N GLY A 14 9.39 2.64 -13.65
CA GLY A 14 9.76 3.77 -14.51
C GLY A 14 9.39 5.15 -13.96
N HIS A 15 8.58 5.24 -12.90
CA HIS A 15 8.32 6.49 -12.18
C HIS A 15 8.07 6.24 -10.68
N PHE A 16 8.48 7.20 -9.85
CA PHE A 16 8.38 7.13 -8.39
C PHE A 16 8.24 8.55 -7.79
N LEU A 17 8.16 8.68 -6.46
CA LEU A 17 8.03 9.97 -5.73
C LEU A 17 6.84 10.87 -6.15
N GLY A 18 5.75 10.26 -6.62
CA GLY A 18 4.54 11.01 -7.01
C GLY A 18 4.52 11.48 -8.47
N HIS A 19 5.53 11.12 -9.27
CA HIS A 19 5.59 11.37 -10.71
C HIS A 19 4.73 10.39 -11.50
N PHE A 20 3.41 10.48 -11.34
CA PHE A 20 2.49 9.54 -12.01
C PHE A 20 2.29 9.83 -13.49
N LYS A 21 2.25 8.78 -14.33
CA LYS A 21 1.84 8.89 -15.74
C LYS A 21 0.43 9.51 -15.83
N LYS A 22 0.29 10.52 -16.69
CA LYS A 22 -1.00 11.09 -17.09
C LYS A 22 -1.46 10.42 -18.38
N LYS A 23 -2.75 10.11 -18.49
CA LYS A 23 -3.40 9.71 -19.75
C LYS A 23 -4.60 10.62 -19.97
N PHE A 24 -4.66 11.31 -21.12
CA PHE A 24 -5.71 12.30 -21.43
C PHE A 24 -5.90 13.37 -20.32
N GLY A 25 -4.80 13.86 -19.73
CA GLY A 25 -4.84 14.86 -18.65
C GLY A 25 -5.20 14.32 -17.26
N VAL A 26 -5.59 13.05 -17.13
CA VAL A 26 -5.94 12.43 -15.84
C VAL A 26 -4.78 11.59 -15.31
N ARG A 27 -4.44 11.76 -14.01
CA ARG A 27 -3.47 10.91 -13.29
C ARG A 27 -3.99 9.47 -13.18
N ARG A 28 -3.19 8.50 -13.65
CA ARG A 28 -3.54 7.06 -13.60
C ARG A 28 -3.56 6.49 -12.18
N GLU A 29 -2.62 6.91 -11.34
CA GLU A 29 -2.52 6.47 -9.95
C GLU A 29 -3.07 7.56 -9.03
N ARG A 30 -4.02 7.20 -8.15
CA ARG A 30 -4.58 8.10 -7.13
C ARG A 30 -4.56 7.49 -5.74
N ALA A 31 -4.33 6.19 -5.64
CA ALA A 31 -4.31 5.47 -4.38
C ALA A 31 -2.94 5.63 -3.72
N LYS A 32 -2.94 5.93 -2.42
CA LYS A 32 -1.71 6.00 -1.61
C LYS A 32 -1.20 4.61 -1.22
N PHE A 33 -2.07 3.60 -1.28
CA PHE A 33 -1.77 2.20 -1.05
C PHE A 33 -2.68 1.37 -1.96
N VAL A 34 -2.13 0.30 -2.53
CA VAL A 34 -2.83 -0.56 -3.49
C VAL A 34 -2.97 -1.95 -2.90
N PHE A 35 -4.17 -2.26 -2.43
CA PHE A 35 -4.57 -3.61 -2.10
C PHE A 35 -5.91 -3.89 -2.75
N THR A 36 -5.90 -4.85 -3.69
CA THR A 36 -6.99 -5.06 -4.63
C THR A 36 -7.95 -6.13 -4.12
N PRO A 37 -9.20 -6.14 -4.61
CA PRO A 37 -10.15 -7.21 -4.30
C PRO A 37 -9.63 -8.60 -4.66
N ALA A 38 -8.80 -8.72 -5.70
CA ALA A 38 -8.19 -9.99 -6.07
C ALA A 38 -7.16 -10.47 -5.04
N PHE A 39 -6.35 -9.56 -4.47
CA PHE A 39 -5.46 -9.92 -3.37
C PHE A 39 -6.25 -10.29 -2.11
N ALA A 40 -7.30 -9.54 -1.79
CA ALA A 40 -8.18 -9.86 -0.68
C ALA A 40 -8.83 -11.23 -0.87
N ALA A 41 -9.37 -11.53 -2.05
CA ALA A 41 -9.98 -12.82 -2.35
C ALA A 41 -9.00 -13.98 -2.20
N VAL A 42 -7.73 -13.82 -2.59
CA VAL A 42 -6.71 -14.88 -2.41
C VAL A 42 -6.33 -15.04 -0.94
N LEU A 43 -6.24 -13.96 -0.17
CA LEU A 43 -5.89 -14.00 1.26
C LEU A 43 -7.06 -14.46 2.15
N MET A 44 -8.29 -14.20 1.74
CA MET A 44 -9.52 -14.51 2.48
C MET A 44 -10.19 -15.81 1.99
N ALA A 45 -9.77 -16.36 0.86
CA ALA A 45 -10.21 -17.68 0.42
C ALA A 45 -9.53 -18.73 1.30
N ASP A 46 -10.18 -19.08 2.42
CA ASP A 46 -9.92 -20.33 3.13
C ASP A 46 -10.74 -21.44 2.44
N PRO A 47 -10.10 -22.38 1.73
CA PRO A 47 -10.81 -23.45 1.04
C PRO A 47 -11.25 -24.60 1.97
N ALA A 48 -10.95 -24.57 3.28
CA ALA A 48 -11.10 -25.74 4.15
C ALA A 48 -11.92 -25.53 5.44
N ASN A 49 -12.04 -24.33 6.02
CA ASN A 49 -12.74 -24.19 7.31
C ASN A 49 -13.43 -22.82 7.49
N VAL A 50 -14.72 -22.76 7.17
CA VAL A 50 -15.59 -21.62 7.54
C VAL A 50 -15.96 -21.65 9.03
N GLU A 51 -15.91 -22.83 9.67
CA GLU A 51 -16.43 -23.05 11.04
C GLU A 51 -15.37 -23.04 12.14
N GLN A 52 -14.08 -22.93 11.80
CA GLN A 52 -12.97 -22.94 12.77
C GLN A 52 -11.96 -21.84 12.42
N GLN A 53 -12.35 -20.58 12.57
CA GLN A 53 -11.36 -19.50 12.52
C GLN A 53 -10.58 -19.45 13.85
N PRO A 54 -9.23 -19.57 13.85
CA PRO A 54 -8.42 -19.28 15.02
C PRO A 54 -8.47 -17.78 15.37
N GLU A 55 -7.96 -17.40 16.55
CA GLU A 55 -8.01 -16.02 17.10
C GLU A 55 -7.37 -14.92 16.22
N ALA A 56 -6.68 -15.25 15.13
CA ALA A 56 -6.18 -14.30 14.13
C ALA A 56 -6.54 -14.78 12.71
N SER A 57 -7.31 -14.00 11.98
CA SER A 57 -7.61 -14.26 10.57
C SER A 57 -6.36 -14.02 9.71
N ILE A 58 -6.21 -14.67 8.55
CA ILE A 58 -5.10 -14.39 7.61
C ILE A 58 -5.04 -12.90 7.25
N GLU A 59 -6.20 -12.23 7.24
CA GLU A 59 -6.29 -10.77 7.09
C GLU A 59 -5.59 -10.02 8.23
N SER A 60 -5.81 -10.39 9.50
CA SER A 60 -5.17 -9.70 10.62
C SER A 60 -3.64 -9.88 10.58
N VAL A 61 -3.16 -11.09 10.27
CA VAL A 61 -1.73 -11.36 10.09
C VAL A 61 -1.13 -10.51 8.96
N PHE A 62 -1.83 -10.40 7.82
CA PHE A 62 -1.39 -9.56 6.71
C PHE A 62 -1.30 -8.09 7.11
N VAL A 63 -2.30 -7.58 7.82
CA VAL A 63 -2.35 -6.18 8.29
C VAL A 63 -1.23 -5.90 9.29
N GLU A 64 -0.99 -6.80 10.25
CA GLU A 64 0.09 -6.69 11.23
C GLU A 64 1.46 -6.66 10.54
N LEU A 65 1.74 -7.61 9.64
CA LEU A 65 2.98 -7.63 8.85
C LEU A 65 3.18 -6.36 8.03
N CYS A 66 2.11 -5.79 7.48
CA CYS A 66 2.18 -4.53 6.76
C CYS A 66 2.58 -3.35 7.67
N CYS A 67 2.01 -3.29 8.88
CA CYS A 67 2.35 -2.28 9.88
C CYS A 67 3.81 -2.42 10.35
N ASP A 68 4.24 -3.64 10.66
CA ASP A 68 5.61 -3.94 11.08
C ASP A 68 6.62 -3.57 9.99
N ALA A 69 6.35 -3.96 8.74
CA ALA A 69 7.18 -3.60 7.61
C ALA A 69 7.24 -2.08 7.38
N PHE A 70 6.11 -1.40 7.50
CA PHE A 70 6.07 0.06 7.38
C PHE A 70 6.90 0.74 8.48
N ASN A 71 6.78 0.30 9.73
CA ASN A 71 7.56 0.83 10.85
C ASN A 71 9.06 0.52 10.71
N ALA A 72 9.44 -0.66 10.24
CA ALA A 72 10.83 -1.00 9.96
C ALA A 72 11.46 -0.07 8.91
N VAL A 73 10.74 0.21 7.82
CA VAL A 73 11.17 1.15 6.79
C VAL A 73 11.21 2.59 7.34
N ARG A 74 10.20 3.00 8.11
CA ARG A 74 10.10 4.32 8.73
C ARG A 74 11.23 4.59 9.72
N HIS A 75 11.65 3.63 10.52
CA HIS A 75 12.80 3.77 11.42
C HIS A 75 14.11 4.01 10.63
N SER A 76 14.17 3.58 9.38
CA SER A 76 15.28 3.84 8.45
C SER A 76 15.04 5.07 7.55
N ALA A 77 14.05 5.92 7.86
CA ALA A 77 13.65 7.01 6.97
C ALA A 77 14.77 8.02 6.69
N GLN A 78 15.60 8.34 7.69
CA GLN A 78 16.72 9.27 7.49
C GLN A 78 17.73 8.72 6.47
N LEU A 79 18.08 7.43 6.58
CA LEU A 79 18.96 6.77 5.61
C LEU A 79 18.39 6.81 4.20
N LEU A 80 17.09 6.54 4.03
CA LEU A 80 16.43 6.62 2.73
C LEU A 80 16.45 8.04 2.15
N LEU A 81 16.21 9.05 2.99
CA LEU A 81 16.26 10.46 2.59
C LEU A 81 17.68 10.87 2.17
N ASP A 82 18.70 10.44 2.92
CA ASP A 82 20.10 10.73 2.61
C ASP A 82 20.54 10.09 1.30
N LEU A 83 20.17 8.82 1.07
CA LEU A 83 20.42 8.12 -0.19
C LEU A 83 19.76 8.83 -1.38
N CYS A 84 18.47 9.19 -1.25
CA CYS A 84 17.78 9.96 -2.30
C CYS A 84 18.40 11.34 -2.49
N SER A 85 18.87 12.01 -1.44
CA SER A 85 19.55 13.30 -1.54
C SER A 85 20.84 13.21 -2.38
N VAL A 86 21.65 12.17 -2.16
CA VAL A 86 22.83 11.91 -3.00
C VAL A 86 22.43 11.65 -4.46
N MET A 87 21.37 10.87 -4.68
CA MET A 87 20.88 10.54 -6.02
C MET A 87 20.27 11.73 -6.77
N ALA A 88 19.84 12.81 -6.10
CA ALA A 88 19.30 14.00 -6.75
C ALA A 88 20.33 14.70 -7.67
N SER A 89 21.63 14.47 -7.43
CA SER A 89 22.70 14.93 -8.33
C SER A 89 22.84 14.11 -9.62
N GLY A 90 22.20 12.94 -9.68
CA GLY A 90 22.32 11.96 -10.77
C GLY A 90 21.37 12.16 -11.95
N GLU A 91 20.79 13.36 -12.11
CA GLU A 91 19.92 13.75 -13.22
C GLU A 91 18.68 12.84 -13.44
N LEU A 92 18.19 12.18 -12.38
CA LEU A 92 16.96 11.40 -12.46
C LEU A 92 15.76 12.34 -12.65
N PRO A 93 14.93 12.16 -13.71
CA PRO A 93 13.78 13.02 -13.97
C PRO A 93 12.78 13.12 -12.80
N GLU A 94 12.63 12.05 -12.05
CA GLU A 94 11.69 11.93 -10.92
C GLU A 94 12.27 12.32 -9.56
N LEU A 95 13.55 12.74 -9.52
CA LEU A 95 14.26 13.12 -8.28
C LEU A 95 15.24 14.24 -8.60
N GLN A 96 14.74 15.48 -8.63
CA GLN A 96 15.51 16.65 -9.01
C GLN A 96 15.58 17.70 -7.92
N ASP A 97 14.52 17.84 -7.12
CA ASP A 97 14.40 18.94 -6.18
C ASP A 97 13.95 18.50 -4.77
N ALA A 98 13.98 19.46 -3.85
CA ALA A 98 13.63 19.22 -2.46
C ALA A 98 12.17 18.79 -2.27
N SER A 99 11.27 19.06 -3.23
CA SER A 99 9.87 18.66 -3.16
C SER A 99 9.69 17.15 -3.41
N ASP A 100 10.57 16.52 -4.19
CA ASP A 100 10.60 15.06 -4.38
C ASP A 100 11.04 14.35 -3.09
N LEU A 101 12.06 14.90 -2.40
CA LEU A 101 12.50 14.41 -1.10
C LEU A 101 11.44 14.62 -0.02
N ASP A 102 10.75 15.78 -0.03
CA ASP A 102 9.64 16.05 0.87
C ASP A 102 8.47 15.09 0.64
N TRP A 103 8.21 14.68 -0.61
CA TRP A 103 7.23 13.65 -0.90
C TRP A 103 7.56 12.35 -0.16
N LEU A 104 8.81 11.89 -0.24
CA LEU A 104 9.25 10.67 0.48
C LEU A 104 9.10 10.84 1.99
N ARG A 105 9.59 11.97 2.53
CA ARG A 105 9.51 12.30 3.96
C ARG A 105 8.07 12.25 4.49
N ARG A 106 7.13 12.85 3.76
CA ARG A 106 5.71 12.88 4.12
C ARG A 106 5.05 11.49 4.10
N HIS A 107 5.52 10.58 3.24
CA HIS A 107 4.98 9.22 3.18
C HIS A 107 5.60 8.27 4.20
N LEU A 108 6.84 8.55 4.66
CA LEU A 108 7.51 7.74 5.68
C LEU A 108 7.09 8.08 7.11
N LEU A 109 6.59 9.28 7.40
CA LEU A 109 6.15 9.70 8.74
C LEU A 109 7.24 9.57 9.84
N PRO A 110 8.46 10.10 9.65
CA PRO A 110 9.60 9.86 10.55
C PRO A 110 9.38 10.30 12.02
N GLY A 111 8.43 11.21 12.28
CA GLY A 111 8.10 11.69 13.64
C GLY A 111 6.90 11.01 14.30
N ALA A 112 6.23 10.07 13.63
CA ALA A 112 5.12 9.32 14.24
C ALA A 112 5.63 8.26 15.22
N SER A 113 4.82 7.88 16.21
CA SER A 113 5.04 6.64 16.98
C SER A 113 4.69 5.42 16.14
N ASP A 114 5.17 4.24 16.56
CA ASP A 114 4.85 2.97 15.89
C ASP A 114 3.33 2.74 15.78
N ASP A 115 2.58 3.03 16.85
CA ASP A 115 1.13 2.92 16.87
C ASP A 115 0.45 3.87 15.88
N ASN A 116 0.83 5.15 15.89
CA ASN A 116 0.24 6.16 14.99
C ASN A 116 0.55 5.86 13.52
N ALA A 117 1.76 5.39 13.24
CA ALA A 117 2.19 4.98 11.91
C ALA A 117 1.44 3.72 11.44
N GLY A 118 1.28 2.73 12.33
CA GLY A 118 0.48 1.53 12.11
C GLY A 118 -0.98 1.86 11.83
N GLU A 119 -1.63 2.66 12.68
CA GLU A 119 -3.01 3.12 12.48
C GLU A 119 -3.19 3.87 11.16
N HIS A 120 -2.23 4.73 10.80
CA HIS A 120 -2.23 5.40 9.51
C HIS A 120 -2.20 4.37 8.35
N PHE A 121 -1.35 3.35 8.44
CA PHE A 121 -1.23 2.30 7.43
C PHE A 121 -2.48 1.42 7.34
N VAL A 122 -3.06 1.01 8.48
CA VAL A 122 -4.36 0.31 8.54
C VAL A 122 -5.44 1.11 7.82
N ARG A 123 -5.49 2.43 8.01
CA ARG A 123 -6.44 3.31 7.32
C ARG A 123 -6.23 3.31 5.81
N LEU A 124 -4.99 3.22 5.34
CA LEU A 124 -4.67 3.11 3.91
C LEU A 124 -5.14 1.76 3.34
N ILE A 125 -4.91 0.66 4.05
CA ILE A 125 -5.40 -0.68 3.67
C ILE A 125 -6.93 -0.66 3.55
N LYS A 126 -7.64 -0.18 4.58
CA LYS A 126 -9.11 -0.06 4.57
C LYS A 126 -9.59 0.79 3.39
N LYS A 127 -8.99 1.96 3.16
CA LYS A 127 -9.35 2.83 2.01
C LYS A 127 -9.16 2.15 0.66
N SER A 128 -8.13 1.32 0.53
CA SER A 128 -7.87 0.62 -0.73
C SER A 128 -8.93 -0.46 -1.03
N LEU A 129 -9.41 -1.18 -0.01
CA LEU A 129 -10.53 -2.14 -0.11
C LEU A 129 -11.86 -1.46 -0.43
N LEU A 130 -12.14 -0.33 0.23
CA LEU A 130 -13.38 0.44 0.08
C LEU A 130 -13.61 0.97 -1.34
N SER A 131 -12.54 1.14 -2.13
CA SER A 131 -12.59 1.92 -3.37
C SER A 131 -13.37 1.29 -4.53
N ARG A 132 -13.51 -0.05 -4.60
CA ARG A 132 -14.28 -0.74 -5.67
C ARG A 132 -14.97 -2.02 -5.22
N ALA A 133 -14.42 -2.77 -4.26
CA ALA A 133 -15.05 -4.00 -3.75
C ALA A 133 -16.19 -3.71 -2.77
N THR A 134 -16.01 -2.77 -1.84
CA THR A 134 -17.04 -2.47 -0.85
C THR A 134 -18.27 -1.83 -1.49
N LEU A 135 -18.12 -0.95 -2.49
CA LEU A 135 -19.26 -0.42 -3.25
C LEU A 135 -20.10 -1.50 -3.95
N LEU A 136 -19.46 -2.54 -4.49
CA LEU A 136 -20.15 -3.67 -5.14
C LEU A 136 -20.76 -4.64 -4.11
N ASN A 137 -20.05 -4.89 -3.01
CA ASN A 137 -20.50 -5.79 -1.95
C ASN A 137 -21.65 -5.17 -1.12
N ASP A 138 -21.56 -3.88 -0.79
CA ASP A 138 -22.63 -3.12 -0.13
C ASP A 138 -23.86 -3.01 -1.04
N ALA A 139 -23.68 -2.74 -2.34
CA ALA A 139 -24.78 -2.73 -3.30
C ALA A 139 -25.45 -4.11 -3.42
N ALA A 140 -24.68 -5.19 -3.44
CA ALA A 140 -25.21 -6.56 -3.47
C ALA A 140 -25.92 -6.95 -2.17
N HIS A 141 -25.42 -6.51 -1.01
CA HIS A 141 -26.08 -6.70 0.29
C HIS A 141 -27.39 -5.92 0.42
N MET A 142 -27.42 -4.67 -0.06
CA MET A 142 -28.65 -3.84 -0.08
C MET A 142 -29.72 -4.41 -1.02
N LEU A 143 -29.34 -5.02 -2.13
CA LEU A 143 -30.26 -5.69 -3.07
C LEU A 143 -30.79 -7.04 -2.57
N LYS A 144 -30.09 -7.69 -1.63
CA LYS A 144 -30.47 -8.99 -1.07
C LYS A 144 -31.38 -8.88 0.17
N HIS A 145 -31.43 -7.69 0.79
CA HIS A 145 -32.22 -7.42 1.99
C HIS A 145 -33.28 -6.30 1.82
N GLY A 146 -33.61 -5.93 0.57
CA GLY A 146 -34.74 -5.08 0.22
C GLY A 146 -35.66 -5.78 -0.76
#